data_AF-A0A6L7A9E1-F1
#
_entry.id   AF-A0A6L7A9E1-F1
#
_cell.length_a   1.000
_cell.length_b   1.000
_cell.length_c   1.000
_cell.angle_alpha   90.00
_cell.angle_beta   90.00
_cell.angle_gamma   90.00
#
_symmetry.space_group_name_H-M   'P 1'
#
loop_
_entity.id
_entity.type
_entity.pdbx_description
1 polymer ?
#
loop_
_entity_poly.entity_id
_entity_poly.type
_entity_poly.pdbx_seq_one_letter_code
_entity_poly.pdbx_strand_id
1 'polypeptide(L)'
;GYGGTWVSERDTRLGVVAMGYGDGYPRAAPSGTPVLVNGREVPIVGRVAMDMICVDLGPQAQDKAGDPVILWGEGLPVERIAEMTKVSAYELITRLTSRVAMKYVD
;
A
#
# COMPACT_ATOMS: atom_id res chain seq x y z
N GLY A 1 -5.05 -13.36 0.43
CA GLY A 1 -3.59 -13.38 0.18
C GLY A 1 -2.91 -14.49 0.97
N TYR A 2 -1.57 -14.55 0.98
CA TYR A 2 -0.81 -15.62 1.65
C TYR A 2 -1.19 -15.80 3.13
N GLY A 3 -1.36 -17.06 3.54
CA GLY A 3 -1.70 -17.45 4.90
C GLY A 3 -3.10 -17.05 5.37
N GLY A 4 -3.96 -16.49 4.51
CA GLY A 4 -5.33 -16.15 4.87
C GLY A 4 -5.45 -15.15 6.04
N THR A 5 -4.45 -14.28 6.21
CA THR A 5 -4.28 -13.43 7.41
C THR A 5 -5.33 -12.33 7.61
N TRP A 6 -6.18 -12.11 6.62
CA TRP A 6 -7.33 -11.22 6.69
C TRP A 6 -8.51 -11.91 6.01
N VAL A 7 -9.69 -11.78 6.63
CA VAL A 7 -10.96 -12.30 6.15
C VAL A 7 -11.93 -11.12 6.13
N SER A 8 -12.65 -10.94 5.03
CA SER A 8 -13.63 -9.86 4.95
C SER A 8 -14.88 -10.20 5.75
N GLU A 9 -15.41 -9.21 6.48
CA GLU A 9 -16.68 -9.33 7.22
C GLU A 9 -17.90 -8.97 6.36
N ARG A 10 -17.67 -8.55 5.11
CA ARG A 10 -18.71 -8.07 4.19
C ARG A 10 -18.32 -8.33 2.73
N ASP A 11 -19.29 -8.32 1.84
CA ASP A 11 -19.01 -8.21 0.42
C ASP A 11 -18.29 -6.89 0.13
N THR A 12 -17.20 -6.97 -0.63
CA THR A 12 -16.41 -5.79 -0.96
C THR A 12 -15.67 -5.96 -2.30
N ARG A 13 -15.10 -4.86 -2.80
CA ARG A 13 -14.19 -4.85 -3.95
C ARG A 13 -12.77 -4.64 -3.45
N LEU A 14 -11.83 -5.38 -4.03
CA LEU A 14 -10.42 -5.26 -3.71
C LEU A 14 -9.66 -4.60 -4.87
N GLY A 15 -8.75 -3.72 -4.52
CA GLY A 15 -7.74 -3.19 -5.44
C GLY A 15 -6.46 -4.00 -5.31
N VAL A 16 -5.77 -4.21 -6.43
CA VAL A 16 -4.42 -4.79 -6.45
C VAL A 16 -3.46 -3.74 -6.96
N VAL A 17 -2.56 -3.29 -6.09
CA VAL A 17 -1.57 -2.25 -6.38
C VAL A 17 -0.30 -2.91 -6.92
N ALA A 18 0.27 -2.34 -7.98
CA ALA A 18 1.56 -2.73 -8.54
C ALA A 18 2.72 -2.21 -7.66
N MET A 19 2.83 -2.79 -6.47
CA MET A 19 3.82 -2.45 -5.45
C MET A 19 3.97 -3.63 -4.50
N GLY A 20 5.19 -3.95 -4.08
CA GLY A 20 5.42 -4.96 -3.07
C GLY A 20 6.80 -4.84 -2.40
N TYR A 21 7.17 -5.85 -1.63
CA TYR A 21 8.47 -5.82 -0.96
C TYR A 21 9.66 -5.97 -1.91
N GLY A 22 9.44 -6.41 -3.15
CA GLY A 22 10.44 -6.39 -4.21
C GLY A 22 10.78 -4.98 -4.69
N ASP A 23 9.92 -4.00 -4.44
CA ASP A 23 10.17 -2.57 -4.66
C ASP A 23 10.77 -1.88 -3.43
N GLY A 24 10.67 -2.53 -2.27
CA GLY A 24 11.11 -2.01 -0.98
C GLY A 24 9.97 -1.69 0.00
N TYR A 25 8.70 -1.86 -0.40
CA TYR A 25 7.58 -1.66 0.53
C TYR A 25 7.64 -2.69 1.68
N PRO A 26 7.49 -2.29 2.95
CA PRO A 26 7.76 -3.18 4.08
C PRO A 26 6.78 -4.37 4.11
N ARG A 27 7.31 -5.59 4.01
CA ARG A 27 6.51 -6.83 4.18
C ARG A 27 5.83 -6.91 5.55
N ALA A 28 6.35 -6.19 6.54
CA ALA A 28 5.81 -6.09 7.88
C ALA A 28 4.52 -5.25 7.97
N ALA A 29 4.14 -4.52 6.92
CA ALA A 29 2.94 -3.70 6.96
C ALA A 29 1.69 -4.54 7.30
N PRO A 30 1.00 -4.24 8.41
CA PRO A 30 -0.19 -4.97 8.80
C PRO A 30 -1.39 -4.57 7.92
N SER A 31 -2.42 -5.41 7.93
CA SER A 31 -3.74 -5.00 7.42
C SER A 31 -4.23 -3.77 8.21
N GLY A 32 -4.87 -2.83 7.52
CA GLY A 32 -5.23 -1.52 8.06
C GLY A 32 -4.20 -0.42 7.80
N THR A 33 -2.99 -0.74 7.31
CA THR A 33 -2.03 0.30 6.90
C THR A 33 -2.63 1.14 5.76
N PRO A 34 -2.63 2.48 5.86
CA PRO A 34 -3.30 3.34 4.88
C PRO A 34 -2.52 3.42 3.57
N VAL A 35 -3.27 3.56 2.47
CA VAL A 35 -2.81 3.88 1.12
C VAL A 35 -3.85 4.84 0.53
N LEU A 36 -3.45 5.79 -0.31
CA LEU A 36 -4.42 6.61 -1.04
C LEU A 36 -4.67 6.02 -2.44
N VAL A 37 -5.94 5.81 -2.80
CA VAL A 37 -6.37 5.46 -4.16
C VAL A 37 -7.29 6.57 -4.63
N ASN A 38 -7.01 7.19 -5.79
CA ASN A 38 -7.75 8.38 -6.23
C ASN A 38 -7.86 9.48 -5.15
N GLY A 39 -6.81 9.65 -4.33
CA GLY A 39 -6.77 10.61 -3.22
C GLY A 39 -7.58 10.24 -1.97
N ARG A 40 -8.31 9.12 -1.97
CA ARG A 40 -9.06 8.63 -0.80
C ARG A 40 -8.26 7.57 -0.04
N GLU A 41 -8.28 7.63 1.28
CA GLU A 41 -7.60 6.63 2.11
C GLU A 41 -8.36 5.28 2.10
N VAL A 42 -7.63 4.20 1.85
CA VAL A 42 -8.10 2.82 1.90
C VAL A 42 -7.09 1.92 2.63
N PRO A 43 -7.53 0.87 3.34
CA PRO A 43 -6.62 0.01 4.08
C PRO A 43 -6.01 -1.08 3.21
N ILE A 44 -4.73 -1.39 3.45
CA ILE A 44 -4.12 -2.65 3.05
C ILE A 44 -4.87 -3.81 3.71
N VAL A 45 -5.09 -4.90 2.97
CA VAL A 45 -5.70 -6.13 3.49
C VAL A 45 -4.89 -7.36 3.10
N GLY A 46 -4.72 -8.26 4.07
CA GLY A 46 -3.81 -9.40 3.94
C GLY A 46 -2.34 -8.99 4.01
N ARG A 47 -1.47 -9.84 3.47
CA ARG A 47 -0.01 -9.68 3.52
C ARG A 47 0.50 -9.02 2.23
N VAL A 48 1.41 -8.06 2.38
CA VAL A 48 2.22 -7.52 1.28
C VAL A 48 3.01 -8.66 0.60
N ALA A 49 2.85 -8.81 -0.71
CA ALA A 49 3.57 -9.78 -1.53
C ALA A 49 4.81 -9.15 -2.18
N MET A 50 5.54 -9.92 -3.00
CA MET A 50 6.75 -9.43 -3.66
C MET A 50 6.46 -8.26 -4.61
N ASP A 51 5.36 -8.36 -5.34
CA ASP A 51 5.05 -7.44 -6.45
C ASP A 51 3.66 -6.81 -6.33
N MET A 52 2.88 -7.19 -5.32
CA MET A 52 1.48 -6.80 -5.19
C MET A 52 1.07 -6.54 -3.74
N ILE A 53 0.20 -5.55 -3.57
CA ILE A 53 -0.51 -5.22 -2.33
C ILE A 53 -2.01 -5.23 -2.62
N CYS A 54 -2.79 -5.89 -1.78
CA CYS A 54 -4.25 -5.81 -1.83
C CYS A 54 -4.75 -4.70 -0.90
N VAL A 55 -5.72 -3.91 -1.36
CA VAL A 55 -6.43 -2.90 -0.55
C VAL A 55 -7.94 -3.13 -0.62
N ASP A 56 -8.66 -2.84 0.48
CA ASP A 56 -10.13 -2.87 0.48
C ASP A 56 -10.70 -1.55 -0.03
N LEU A 57 -11.32 -1.57 -1.21
CA LEU A 57 -11.89 -0.38 -1.85
C LEU A 57 -13.31 -0.09 -1.36
N GLY A 58 -14.03 -1.09 -0.86
CA GLY A 58 -15.46 -1.02 -0.54
C GLY A 58 -16.38 -1.59 -1.63
N PRO A 59 -17.63 -1.98 -1.30
CA PRO A 59 -18.52 -2.74 -2.19
C PRO A 59 -18.97 -1.99 -3.45
N GLN A 60 -19.05 -0.66 -3.37
CA GLN A 60 -19.52 0.20 -4.47
C GLN A 60 -18.41 1.08 -5.04
N ALA A 61 -17.15 0.72 -4.75
CA ALA A 61 -15.97 1.43 -5.26
C ALA A 61 -16.00 1.54 -6.79
N GLN A 62 -15.72 2.73 -7.32
CA GLN A 62 -15.67 3.00 -8.75
C GLN A 62 -14.25 3.01 -9.32
N ASP A 63 -13.23 2.82 -8.46
CA ASP A 63 -11.83 2.79 -8.84
C ASP A 63 -11.57 1.68 -9.87
N LYS A 64 -10.69 1.96 -10.82
CA LYS A 64 -10.38 1.07 -11.94
C LYS A 64 -8.89 0.76 -12.00
N ALA A 65 -8.56 -0.30 -12.73
CA ALA A 65 -7.18 -0.59 -13.07
C ALA A 65 -6.56 0.59 -13.84
N GLY A 66 -5.39 1.04 -13.39
CA GLY A 66 -4.69 2.21 -13.93
C GLY A 66 -4.87 3.50 -13.13
N ASP A 67 -5.82 3.54 -12.20
CA ASP A 67 -6.01 4.70 -11.32
C ASP A 67 -4.79 4.91 -10.39
N PRO A 68 -4.46 6.16 -10.05
CA PRO A 68 -3.29 6.49 -9.26
C PRO A 68 -3.40 6.01 -7.80
N VAL A 69 -2.26 5.56 -7.27
CA VAL A 69 -2.10 5.10 -5.88
C VAL A 69 -0.89 5.79 -5.24
N ILE A 70 -1.07 6.30 -4.01
CA ILE A 70 -0.01 6.91 -3.20
C ILE A 70 0.22 6.05 -1.96
N LEU A 71 1.44 5.51 -1.84
CA LEU A 71 1.88 4.72 -0.69
C LEU A 71 2.35 5.62 0.47
N TRP A 72 3.04 6.70 0.12
CA TRP A 72 3.30 7.87 0.96
C TRP A 72 3.61 9.05 0.02
N GLY A 73 3.30 10.28 0.45
CA GLY A 73 3.42 11.50 -0.36
C GLY A 73 2.44 12.57 0.08
N GLU A 74 1.96 13.39 -0.88
CA GLU A 74 0.92 14.38 -0.63
C GLU A 74 -0.34 13.72 -0.04
N GLY A 75 -0.80 14.24 1.09
CA GLY A 75 -1.96 13.70 1.82
C GLY A 75 -1.67 12.47 2.70
N LEU A 76 -0.49 11.84 2.59
CA LEU A 76 -0.13 10.66 3.40
C LEU A 76 1.37 10.65 3.76
N PRO A 77 1.78 11.26 4.90
CA PRO A 77 3.17 11.35 5.31
C PRO A 77 3.80 9.97 5.58
N VAL A 78 5.10 9.80 5.26
CA VAL A 78 5.82 8.54 5.46
C VAL A 78 5.95 8.18 6.95
N GLU A 79 5.93 9.17 7.84
CA GLU A 79 5.93 9.00 9.29
C GLU A 79 4.67 8.28 9.77
N ARG A 80 3.53 8.47 9.10
CA ARG A 80 2.30 7.73 9.39
C ARG A 80 2.44 6.25 9.04
N ILE A 81 3.12 5.96 7.92
CA ILE A 81 3.45 4.58 7.54
C ILE A 81 4.44 3.97 8.53
N ALA A 82 5.45 4.72 8.97
CA ALA A 82 6.40 4.28 9.99
C ALA A 82 5.69 3.90 11.29
N GLU A 83 4.76 4.74 11.77
CA GLU A 83 3.97 4.48 12.96
C GLU A 83 3.14 3.20 12.87
N MET A 84 2.47 2.98 11.72
CA MET A 84 1.60 1.83 11.49
C MET A 84 2.38 0.53 11.28
N THR A 85 3.49 0.60 10.55
CA THR A 85 4.31 -0.57 10.20
C THR A 85 5.35 -0.93 11.26
N LYS A 86 5.61 -0.02 12.21
CA LYS A 86 6.69 -0.12 13.22
C LYS A 86 8.09 -0.19 12.59
N VAL A 87 8.24 0.28 11.35
CA VAL A 87 9.50 0.43 10.64
C VAL A 87 9.96 1.88 10.76
N SER A 88 11.25 2.13 10.94
CA SER A 88 11.77 3.49 10.99
C SER A 88 11.54 4.20 9.66
N ALA A 89 11.12 5.48 9.69
CA ALA A 89 10.96 6.29 8.48
C ALA A 89 12.26 6.35 7.65
N TYR A 90 13.43 6.31 8.31
CA TYR A 90 14.73 6.20 7.64
C TYR A 90 14.82 4.96 6.77
N GLU A 91 14.38 3.80 7.28
CA GLU A 91 14.43 2.55 6.51
C GLU A 91 13.42 2.58 5.36
N LEU A 92 12.23 3.14 5.57
CA LEU A 92 11.18 3.22 4.54
C LEU A 92 11.65 3.98 3.29
N ILE A 93 12.34 5.11 3.47
CA ILE A 93 12.77 5.95 2.35
C ILE A 93 14.12 5.52 1.74
N THR A 94 14.93 4.73 2.45
CA THR A 94 16.28 4.34 1.98
C THR A 94 16.37 2.91 1.47
N ARG A 95 15.51 2.00 1.93
CA ARG A 95 15.55 0.56 1.59
C ARG A 95 14.67 0.21 0.38
N LEU A 96 14.55 1.14 -0.56
CA LEU A 96 13.93 0.90 -1.86
C LEU A 96 14.89 0.14 -2.78
N THR A 97 14.37 -0.72 -3.64
CA THR A 97 15.20 -1.48 -4.59
C THR A 97 15.39 -0.73 -5.89
N SER A 98 16.30 -1.22 -6.74
CA SER A 98 16.55 -0.66 -8.08
C SER A 98 15.39 -0.82 -9.06
N ARG A 99 14.31 -1.55 -8.69
CA ARG A 99 13.13 -1.71 -9.54
C ARG A 99 12.29 -0.44 -9.63
N VAL A 100 12.35 0.42 -8.60
CA VAL A 100 11.60 1.66 -8.54
C VAL A 100 12.17 2.67 -9.53
N ALA A 101 11.34 3.18 -10.43
CA ALA A 101 11.73 4.23 -11.34
C ALA A 101 11.88 5.57 -10.60
N MET A 102 12.93 6.32 -10.91
CA MET A 102 13.17 7.65 -10.32
C MET A 102 12.67 8.74 -11.25
N LYS A 103 11.85 9.65 -10.73
CA LYS A 103 11.38 10.84 -11.42
C LYS A 103 11.64 12.07 -10.55
N TYR A 104 12.22 13.10 -11.14
CA TYR A 104 12.51 14.36 -10.47
C TYR A 104 11.55 15.43 -10.99
N VAL A 105 10.96 16.18 -10.07
CA VAL A 105 10.02 17.29 -10.29
C VAL A 105 10.40 18.42 -9.32
N ASP A 106 9.80 19.60 -9.49
CA ASP A 106 10.10 20.80 -8.70
C ASP A 106 9.69 20.70 -7.23
#